data_AF-A0AA38FWX6-F1
#
_entry.id   AF-A0AA38FWX6-F1
#
_cell.length_a   1.000
_cell.length_b   1.000
_cell.length_c   1.000
_cell.angle_alpha   90.00
_cell.angle_beta   90.00
_cell.angle_gamma   90.00
#
_symmetry.space_group_name_H-M   'P 1'
#
loop_
_entity.id
_entity.type
_entity.pdbx_description
1 polymer ?
#
loop_
_entity_poly.entity_id
_entity_poly.type
_entity_poly.pdbx_seq_one_letter_code
_entity_poly.pdbx_strand_id
1 'polypeptide(L)'
;MAGQIARAATIFRIDEVIVFDYKANMDATSNLSIWDNVEENESGALFMARILQYLEMPQYLRRALIPKHNNLRYVGLLPPLDAPHHARKHEWVLYREGVTLDKKSPAGFGTFVDVGLFQDVFIRQTMEPGLRVTVAMGSNKSLEADYVRKAVKRSEPRKKMGFYWGYTVRYASTIGDVFKESPYKGGYDYSIGTSEHGDIVRSADLVIPNFRHLLIAFGGLGGLEENIEEDENLKSKDISQLFNRYLNTCPNQGSRTIRTE
;
A
#
# COMPACT_ATOMS: atom_id res chain seq x y z
N MET A 1 -9.06 -14.04 1.28
CA MET A 1 -8.66 -13.00 2.25
C MET A 1 -7.80 -11.91 1.61
N ALA A 2 -6.51 -12.09 1.32
CA ALA A 2 -5.63 -11.02 0.84
C ALA A 2 -6.18 -10.23 -0.38
N GLY A 3 -6.74 -10.94 -1.37
CA GLY A 3 -7.39 -10.29 -2.51
C GLY A 3 -8.65 -9.48 -2.16
N GLN A 4 -9.40 -9.86 -1.13
CA GLN A 4 -10.56 -9.09 -0.64
C GLN A 4 -10.10 -7.79 0.01
N ILE A 5 -9.10 -7.85 0.89
CA ILE A 5 -8.49 -6.67 1.54
C ILE A 5 -7.93 -5.71 0.48
N ALA A 6 -7.15 -6.22 -0.49
CA ALA A 6 -6.58 -5.40 -1.55
C ALA A 6 -7.65 -4.69 -2.40
N ARG A 7 -8.76 -5.39 -2.69
CA ARG A 7 -9.89 -4.80 -3.41
C ARG A 7 -10.63 -3.77 -2.58
N ALA A 8 -10.92 -4.04 -1.31
CA ALA A 8 -11.54 -3.05 -0.41
C ALA A 8 -10.67 -1.78 -0.31
N ALA A 9 -9.37 -1.95 -0.10
CA ALA A 9 -8.42 -0.83 -0.07
C ALA A 9 -8.43 -0.01 -1.37
N THR A 10 -8.51 -0.69 -2.53
CA THR A 10 -8.59 -0.04 -3.84
C THR A 10 -9.90 0.71 -4.03
N ILE A 11 -11.04 0.09 -3.69
CA ILE A 11 -12.39 0.67 -3.84
C ILE A 11 -12.52 1.94 -3.01
N PHE A 12 -12.08 1.89 -1.75
CA PHE A 12 -12.12 3.03 -0.83
C PHE A 12 -10.93 3.98 -0.96
N ARG A 13 -10.09 3.80 -1.99
CA ARG A 13 -8.96 4.69 -2.33
C ARG A 13 -7.97 4.89 -1.18
N ILE A 14 -7.67 3.82 -0.45
CA ILE A 14 -6.70 3.81 0.64
C ILE A 14 -5.29 4.08 0.09
N ASP A 15 -4.54 4.99 0.70
CA ASP A 15 -3.19 5.39 0.27
C ASP A 15 -2.07 4.47 0.81
N GLU A 16 -2.28 3.83 1.96
CA GLU A 16 -1.32 2.96 2.64
C GLU A 16 -2.05 1.80 3.34
N VAL A 17 -1.60 0.57 3.13
CA VAL A 17 -2.05 -0.61 3.87
C VAL A 17 -0.90 -1.07 4.76
N ILE A 18 -1.14 -1.10 6.07
CA ILE A 18 -0.13 -1.49 7.06
C ILE A 18 -0.52 -2.87 7.57
N VAL A 19 0.38 -3.83 7.43
CA VAL A 19 0.19 -5.19 7.95
C VAL A 19 1.09 -5.32 9.16
N PHE A 20 0.50 -5.62 10.30
CA PHE A 20 1.25 -5.82 11.54
C PHE A 20 1.06 -7.22 12.09
N ASP A 21 2.06 -7.67 12.83
CA ASP A 21 2.02 -8.96 13.49
C ASP A 21 1.22 -8.94 14.79
N TYR A 22 0.62 -10.08 15.10
CA TYR A 22 -0.14 -10.22 16.34
C TYR A 22 0.75 -10.09 17.58
N LYS A 23 1.96 -10.65 17.50
CA LYS A 23 2.99 -10.63 18.54
C LYS A 23 4.33 -10.29 17.92
N ALA A 24 5.13 -9.50 18.63
CA ALA A 24 6.51 -9.22 18.24
C ALA A 24 7.27 -10.54 18.06
N ASN A 25 7.69 -10.81 16.84
CA ASN A 25 8.53 -11.96 16.58
C ASN A 25 9.95 -11.56 17.02
N MET A 26 10.44 -12.09 18.14
CA MET A 26 11.73 -11.70 18.73
C MET A 26 12.92 -11.90 17.77
N ASP A 27 12.77 -12.79 16.80
CA ASP A 27 13.78 -13.09 15.77
C ASP A 27 13.62 -12.24 14.49
N ALA A 28 12.52 -11.50 14.34
CA ALA A 28 12.30 -10.60 13.21
C ALA A 28 12.97 -9.25 13.49
N THR A 29 14.21 -9.14 13.02
CA THR A 29 14.97 -7.88 13.05
C THR A 29 14.17 -6.78 12.35
N SER A 30 14.12 -5.58 12.95
CA SER A 30 13.39 -4.38 12.50
C SER A 30 13.80 -3.83 11.12
N ASN A 31 14.64 -4.55 10.37
CA ASN A 31 15.11 -4.19 9.04
C ASN A 31 14.73 -5.21 7.95
N LEU A 32 13.85 -6.19 8.26
CA LEU A 32 13.40 -7.15 7.26
C LEU A 32 12.68 -6.45 6.11
N SER A 33 13.23 -6.58 4.91
CA SER A 33 12.54 -6.19 3.71
C SER A 33 11.39 -7.17 3.46
N ILE A 34 10.27 -6.66 2.92
CA ILE A 34 9.12 -7.50 2.58
C ILE A 34 9.52 -8.62 1.62
N TRP A 35 10.63 -8.51 0.88
CA TRP A 35 11.08 -9.50 -0.10
C TRP A 35 12.24 -10.39 0.37
N ASP A 36 12.66 -10.29 1.63
CA ASP A 36 13.75 -11.12 2.16
C ASP A 36 13.34 -12.60 2.23
N ASN A 37 14.18 -13.50 1.73
CA ASN A 37 13.91 -14.94 1.77
C ASN A 37 14.12 -15.45 3.20
N VAL A 38 13.03 -15.59 3.95
CA VAL A 38 13.01 -16.25 5.26
C VAL A 38 12.50 -17.66 5.03
N GLU A 39 13.42 -18.64 4.96
CA GLU A 39 13.11 -20.02 4.58
C GLU A 39 12.42 -20.83 5.70
N GLU A 40 12.48 -20.37 6.96
CA GLU A 40 11.85 -21.03 8.11
C GLU A 40 11.09 -20.01 8.97
N ASN A 41 9.80 -20.27 9.26
CA ASN A 41 8.90 -19.45 10.11
C ASN A 41 8.56 -18.03 9.61
N GLU A 42 8.23 -17.87 8.33
CA GLU A 42 7.68 -16.60 7.84
C GLU A 42 6.34 -16.25 8.52
N SER A 43 6.25 -15.02 9.05
CA SER A 43 5.02 -14.49 9.60
C SER A 43 3.89 -14.40 8.55
N GLY A 44 2.66 -14.70 8.96
CA GLY A 44 1.46 -14.48 8.14
C GLY A 44 1.28 -13.02 7.70
N ALA A 45 1.80 -12.06 8.48
CA ALA A 45 1.79 -10.65 8.12
C ALA A 45 2.75 -10.35 6.95
N LEU A 46 3.97 -10.92 6.95
CA LEU A 46 4.90 -10.81 5.82
C LEU A 46 4.32 -11.43 4.54
N PHE A 47 3.71 -12.61 4.66
CA PHE A 47 3.01 -13.27 3.55
C PHE A 47 1.90 -12.38 2.97
N MET A 48 1.06 -11.80 3.83
CA MET A 48 0.01 -10.86 3.42
C MET A 48 0.60 -9.63 2.74
N ALA A 49 1.62 -9.00 3.32
CA ALA A 49 2.26 -7.80 2.78
C ALA A 49 2.80 -8.03 1.36
N ARG A 50 3.45 -9.19 1.12
CA ARG A 50 3.93 -9.60 -0.23
C ARG A 50 2.80 -9.68 -1.24
N ILE A 51 1.68 -10.32 -0.88
CA ILE A 51 0.53 -10.44 -1.77
C ILE A 51 -0.06 -9.07 -2.07
N LEU A 52 -0.24 -8.22 -1.06
CA LEU A 52 -0.77 -6.88 -1.23
C LEU A 52 0.10 -6.01 -2.16
N GLN A 53 1.43 -6.08 -2.01
CA GLN A 53 2.37 -5.39 -2.91
C GLN A 53 2.29 -5.94 -4.34
N TYR A 54 2.22 -7.27 -4.49
CA TYR A 54 2.08 -7.90 -5.79
C TYR A 54 0.79 -7.45 -6.51
N LEU A 55 -0.32 -7.40 -5.78
CA LEU A 55 -1.61 -6.99 -6.34
C LEU A 55 -1.60 -5.51 -6.73
N GLU A 56 -1.05 -4.62 -5.91
CA GLU A 56 -0.96 -3.19 -6.22
C GLU A 56 -0.07 -2.89 -7.43
N MET A 57 0.99 -3.68 -7.63
CA MET A 57 1.92 -3.49 -8.73
C MET A 57 1.22 -3.68 -10.09
N PRO A 58 1.34 -2.72 -11.03
CA PRO A 58 0.84 -2.88 -12.39
C PRO A 58 1.41 -4.13 -13.07
N GLN A 59 0.54 -4.84 -13.80
CA GLN A 59 0.84 -6.14 -14.41
C GLN A 59 2.15 -6.16 -15.22
N TYR A 60 2.41 -5.10 -16.00
CA TYR A 60 3.58 -4.99 -16.86
C TYR A 60 4.90 -4.77 -16.10
N LEU A 61 4.85 -4.34 -14.82
CA LEU A 61 6.05 -4.11 -14.00
C LEU A 61 6.42 -5.29 -13.12
N ARG A 62 5.47 -6.20 -12.83
CA ARG A 62 5.67 -7.30 -11.87
C ARG A 62 6.90 -8.13 -12.19
N ARG A 63 7.10 -8.50 -13.46
CA ARG A 63 8.25 -9.31 -13.87
C ARG A 63 9.60 -8.61 -13.66
N ALA A 64 9.63 -7.28 -13.74
CA ALA A 64 10.85 -6.49 -13.61
C ALA A 64 11.17 -6.14 -12.15
N LEU A 65 10.14 -5.89 -11.34
CA LEU A 65 10.30 -5.33 -10.00
C LEU A 65 10.05 -6.30 -8.85
N ILE A 66 9.36 -7.43 -9.11
CA ILE A 66 9.03 -8.39 -8.07
C ILE A 66 9.86 -9.66 -8.27
N PRO A 67 10.69 -10.06 -7.30
CA PRO A 67 11.42 -11.31 -7.38
C PRO A 67 10.46 -12.50 -7.39
N LYS A 68 10.88 -13.59 -8.03
CA LYS A 68 10.13 -14.85 -7.97
C LYS A 68 10.14 -15.35 -6.54
N HIS A 69 8.95 -15.62 -5.99
CA HIS A 69 8.80 -16.09 -4.62
C HIS A 69 7.72 -17.16 -4.52
N ASN A 70 7.94 -18.20 -3.71
CA ASN A 70 7.02 -19.34 -3.57
C ASN A 70 5.63 -18.92 -3.06
N ASN A 71 5.57 -17.94 -2.17
CA ASN A 71 4.31 -17.34 -1.68
C ASN A 71 3.42 -16.79 -2.78
N LEU A 72 4.00 -16.45 -3.93
CA LEU A 72 3.26 -15.90 -5.07
C LEU A 72 2.76 -17.00 -6.02
N ARG A 73 2.93 -18.30 -5.71
CA ARG A 73 2.54 -19.41 -6.61
C ARG A 73 1.07 -19.36 -7.05
N TYR A 74 0.18 -18.91 -6.16
CA TYR A 74 -1.28 -18.92 -6.41
C TYR A 74 -1.89 -17.53 -6.61
N VAL A 75 -1.09 -16.46 -6.70
CA VAL A 75 -1.62 -15.09 -6.83
C VAL A 75 -2.38 -14.84 -8.12
N GLY A 76 -2.18 -15.68 -9.14
CA GLY A 76 -2.98 -15.65 -10.38
C GLY A 76 -4.45 -15.99 -10.18
N LEU A 77 -4.84 -16.60 -9.04
CA LEU A 77 -6.23 -16.88 -8.68
C LEU A 77 -6.92 -15.71 -7.98
N LEU A 78 -6.16 -14.69 -7.56
CA LEU A 78 -6.71 -13.54 -6.84
C LEU A 78 -7.43 -12.60 -7.81
N PRO A 79 -8.53 -11.97 -7.39
CA PRO A 79 -9.27 -11.06 -8.25
C PRO A 79 -8.42 -9.82 -8.58
N PRO A 80 -8.51 -9.29 -9.81
CA PRO A 80 -7.76 -8.09 -10.18
C PRO A 80 -8.22 -6.88 -9.39
N LEU A 81 -7.34 -5.89 -9.20
CA LEU A 81 -7.70 -4.61 -8.58
C LEU A 81 -8.37 -3.65 -9.55
N ASP A 82 -7.93 -3.66 -10.82
CA ASP A 82 -8.42 -2.77 -11.88
C ASP A 82 -8.34 -1.28 -11.49
N ALA A 83 -7.26 -0.89 -10.82
CA ALA A 83 -7.02 0.48 -10.38
C ALA A 83 -6.53 1.37 -11.55
N PRO A 84 -6.68 2.71 -11.48
CA PRO A 84 -6.33 3.60 -12.60
C PRO A 84 -4.88 3.49 -13.11
N HIS A 85 -3.93 3.08 -12.26
CA HIS A 85 -2.53 2.87 -12.64
C HIS A 85 -2.26 1.50 -13.30
N HIS A 86 -3.26 0.60 -13.36
CA HIS A 86 -3.22 -0.70 -14.05
C HIS A 86 -3.62 -0.59 -15.54
N ALA A 87 -3.21 0.49 -16.19
CA ALA A 87 -3.55 0.78 -17.58
C ALA A 87 -3.10 -0.34 -18.54
N ARG A 88 -3.91 -0.60 -19.57
CA ARG A 88 -3.63 -1.64 -20.58
C ARG A 88 -2.57 -1.17 -21.58
N LYS A 89 -1.90 -2.10 -22.27
CA LYS A 89 -0.81 -1.77 -23.22
C LYS A 89 -1.20 -0.76 -24.32
N HIS A 90 -2.44 -0.77 -24.77
CA HIS A 90 -2.96 0.11 -25.83
C HIS A 90 -3.61 1.40 -25.30
N GLU A 91 -3.72 1.57 -23.99
CA GLU A 91 -4.46 2.66 -23.38
C GLU A 91 -3.55 3.85 -23.09
N TRP A 92 -3.87 5.04 -23.63
CA TRP A 92 -3.15 6.25 -23.27
C TRP A 92 -3.75 6.89 -22.01
N VAL A 93 -2.92 7.09 -21.00
CA VAL A 93 -3.29 7.76 -19.74
C VAL A 93 -2.28 8.86 -19.42
N LEU A 94 -2.72 9.91 -18.73
CA LEU A 94 -1.91 11.11 -18.46
C LEU A 94 -0.70 10.85 -17.55
N TYR A 95 -0.78 9.79 -16.74
CA TYR A 95 0.30 9.31 -15.89
C TYR A 95 0.42 7.82 -16.07
N ARG A 96 1.65 7.28 -16.01
CA ARG A 96 1.90 5.84 -15.97
C ARG A 96 2.95 5.51 -14.93
N GLU A 97 2.83 4.34 -14.35
CA GLU A 97 3.95 3.74 -13.64
C GLU A 97 4.93 3.17 -14.65
N GLY A 98 6.20 3.13 -14.30
CA GLY A 98 7.25 2.58 -15.15
C GLY A 98 8.44 2.08 -14.35
N VAL A 99 9.32 1.35 -15.03
CA VAL A 99 10.62 0.92 -14.49
C VAL A 99 11.74 1.50 -15.33
N THR A 100 12.74 2.09 -14.69
CA THR A 100 13.94 2.59 -15.37
C THR A 100 14.76 1.44 -15.95
N LEU A 101 15.22 1.59 -17.19
CA LEU A 101 15.92 0.56 -17.94
C LEU A 101 17.43 0.80 -17.96
N ASP A 102 18.19 -0.30 -17.96
CA ASP A 102 19.63 -0.26 -18.20
C ASP A 102 19.91 -0.14 -19.72
N LYS A 103 19.60 1.04 -20.26
CA LYS A 103 19.77 1.38 -21.67
C LYS A 103 20.54 2.68 -21.78
N LYS A 104 21.70 2.63 -22.45
CA LYS A 104 22.51 3.82 -22.70
C LYS A 104 21.72 4.84 -23.52
N SER A 105 21.63 6.07 -23.01
CA SER A 105 21.10 7.20 -23.76
C SER A 105 22.11 7.64 -24.82
N PRO A 106 21.74 7.71 -26.12
CA PRO A 106 22.61 8.25 -27.16
C PRO A 106 23.09 9.68 -26.87
N ALA A 107 22.29 10.45 -26.12
CA ALA A 107 22.59 11.83 -25.77
C ALA A 107 23.51 11.96 -24.53
N GLY A 108 23.86 10.86 -23.87
CA GLY A 108 24.71 10.86 -22.66
C GLY A 108 24.01 11.34 -21.38
N PHE A 109 22.73 11.71 -21.45
CA PHE A 109 21.90 12.09 -20.29
C PHE A 109 20.50 11.49 -20.41
N GLY A 110 19.77 11.46 -19.29
CA GLY A 110 18.41 10.93 -19.22
C GLY A 110 18.35 9.40 -19.18
N THR A 111 17.13 8.89 -19.05
CA THR A 111 16.87 7.47 -18.77
C THR A 111 15.69 6.98 -19.61
N PHE A 112 15.80 5.76 -20.15
CA PHE A 112 14.65 5.08 -20.76
C PHE A 112 13.82 4.39 -19.68
N VAL A 113 12.50 4.42 -19.82
CA VAL A 113 11.56 3.85 -18.87
C VAL A 113 10.55 2.97 -19.63
N ASP A 114 10.43 1.71 -19.21
CA ASP A 114 9.32 0.86 -19.65
C ASP A 114 8.08 1.25 -18.84
N VAL A 115 7.12 1.88 -19.52
CA VAL A 115 5.83 2.29 -18.96
C VAL A 115 4.69 1.36 -19.36
N GLY A 116 5.00 0.15 -19.85
CA GLY A 116 4.00 -0.84 -20.26
C GLY A 116 3.28 -0.52 -21.57
N LEU A 117 3.88 0.30 -22.45
CA LEU A 117 3.40 0.58 -23.79
C LEU A 117 4.11 -0.32 -24.82
N PHE A 118 3.91 -0.05 -26.13
CA PHE A 118 4.65 -0.74 -27.20
C PHE A 118 6.11 -0.28 -27.32
N GLN A 119 6.41 0.91 -26.81
CA GLN A 119 7.73 1.53 -26.87
C GLN A 119 8.03 2.20 -25.53
N ASP A 120 9.30 2.12 -25.13
CA ASP A 120 9.82 2.79 -23.94
C ASP A 120 9.74 4.32 -24.11
N VAL A 121 9.57 5.03 -23.00
CA VAL A 121 9.62 6.50 -23.00
C VAL A 121 10.97 6.99 -22.50
N PHE A 122 11.42 8.11 -23.04
CA PHE A 122 12.61 8.79 -22.57
C PHE A 122 12.24 9.87 -21.55
N ILE A 123 12.89 9.86 -20.39
CA ILE A 123 12.80 10.93 -19.39
C ILE A 123 14.09 11.72 -19.29
N ARG A 124 13.97 13.02 -19.01
CA ARG A 124 15.14 13.91 -18.90
C ARG A 124 16.05 13.55 -17.72
N GLN A 125 15.47 13.02 -16.65
CA GLN A 125 16.21 12.72 -15.43
C GLN A 125 17.10 11.50 -15.62
N THR A 126 18.36 11.60 -15.18
CA THR A 126 19.27 10.45 -15.06
C THR A 126 18.98 9.73 -13.76
N MET A 127 18.63 8.46 -13.85
CA MET A 127 18.24 7.60 -12.72
C MET A 127 18.87 6.21 -12.88
N GLU A 128 19.16 5.56 -11.76
CA GLU A 128 19.64 4.18 -11.75
C GLU A 128 18.60 3.23 -12.38
N PRO A 129 19.02 2.16 -13.07
CA PRO A 129 18.12 1.12 -13.57
C PRO A 129 17.36 0.40 -12.46
N GLY A 130 16.19 -0.17 -12.78
CA GLY A 130 15.39 -0.98 -11.86
C GLY A 130 14.52 -0.19 -10.87
N LEU A 131 14.44 1.13 -11.00
CA LEU A 131 13.62 1.98 -10.14
C LEU A 131 12.19 2.10 -10.66
N ARG A 132 11.21 1.89 -9.78
CA ARG A 132 9.80 2.22 -10.05
C ARG A 132 9.61 3.73 -10.03
N VAL A 133 9.03 4.26 -11.10
CA VAL A 133 8.79 5.70 -11.27
C VAL A 133 7.37 5.98 -11.77
N THR A 134 6.80 7.12 -11.38
CA THR A 134 5.60 7.66 -12.01
C THR A 134 6.02 8.65 -13.09
N VAL A 135 5.58 8.44 -14.33
CA VAL A 135 5.89 9.29 -15.48
C VAL A 135 4.67 10.12 -15.85
N ALA A 136 4.87 11.44 -15.98
CA ALA A 136 3.88 12.33 -16.56
C ALA A 136 3.90 12.18 -18.09
N MET A 137 2.88 11.50 -18.63
CA MET A 137 2.73 11.20 -20.05
C MET A 137 2.10 12.37 -20.81
N GLY A 138 1.32 13.24 -20.16
CA GLY A 138 0.69 14.38 -20.83
C GLY A 138 -0.31 13.97 -21.94
N SER A 139 -0.76 14.96 -22.72
CA SER A 139 -1.80 14.78 -23.76
C SER A 139 -1.25 14.33 -25.11
N ASN A 140 0.00 14.68 -25.43
CA ASN A 140 0.63 14.26 -26.69
C ASN A 140 0.95 12.77 -26.64
N LYS A 141 0.44 11.99 -27.60
CA LYS A 141 0.59 10.53 -27.66
C LYS A 141 1.85 10.03 -28.39
N SER A 142 2.69 10.92 -28.92
CA SER A 142 3.95 10.52 -29.56
C SER A 142 4.92 9.91 -28.56
N LEU A 143 5.56 8.82 -28.98
CA LEU A 143 6.59 8.09 -28.22
C LEU A 143 8.00 8.32 -28.80
N GLU A 144 8.13 9.22 -29.77
CA GLU A 144 9.43 9.61 -30.32
C GLU A 144 10.32 10.24 -29.24
N ALA A 145 11.62 10.03 -29.35
CA ALA A 145 12.61 10.46 -28.36
C ALA A 145 12.61 11.99 -28.15
N ASP A 146 12.16 12.76 -29.14
CA ASP A 146 12.04 14.21 -29.07
C ASP A 146 10.99 14.67 -28.05
N TYR A 147 10.03 13.81 -27.70
CA TYR A 147 9.01 14.07 -26.68
C TYR A 147 9.49 13.62 -25.30
N VAL A 148 10.39 14.42 -24.73
CA VAL A 148 10.96 14.18 -23.42
C VAL A 148 9.88 14.22 -22.32
N ARG A 149 9.72 13.11 -21.62
CA ARG A 149 8.81 12.98 -20.48
C ARG A 149 9.53 13.31 -19.18
N LYS A 150 8.76 13.37 -18.08
CA LYS A 150 9.29 13.69 -16.77
C LYS A 150 8.83 12.65 -15.74
N ALA A 151 9.78 12.11 -14.98
CA ALA A 151 9.45 11.42 -13.74
C ALA A 151 8.91 12.42 -12.71
N VAL A 152 7.78 12.11 -12.10
CA VAL A 152 7.09 12.94 -11.11
C VAL A 152 6.93 12.19 -9.79
N LYS A 153 6.50 12.89 -8.74
CA LYS A 153 6.19 12.24 -7.46
C LYS A 153 4.97 11.32 -7.64
N ARG A 154 4.99 10.15 -6.99
CA ARG A 154 3.85 9.22 -6.92
C ARG A 154 2.54 9.88 -6.48
N SER A 155 2.61 10.92 -5.64
CA SER A 155 1.43 11.65 -5.17
C SER A 155 0.85 12.65 -6.16
N GLU A 156 1.52 12.92 -7.28
CA GLU A 156 1.10 13.93 -8.26
C GLU A 156 -0.23 13.60 -8.96
N PRO A 157 -0.49 12.38 -9.46
CA PRO A 157 -1.77 12.02 -10.07
C PRO A 157 -2.95 12.30 -9.13
N ARG A 158 -2.80 11.96 -7.84
CA ARG A 158 -3.79 12.23 -6.80
C ARG A 158 -3.97 13.72 -6.54
N LYS A 159 -2.87 14.45 -6.31
CA LYS A 159 -2.90 15.87 -5.92
C LYS A 159 -3.35 16.81 -7.03
N LYS A 160 -3.03 16.50 -8.29
CA LYS A 160 -3.34 17.38 -9.43
C LYS A 160 -4.61 16.97 -10.18
N MET A 161 -4.89 15.67 -10.28
CA MET A 161 -6.01 15.16 -11.09
C MET A 161 -7.09 14.45 -10.28
N GLY A 162 -6.89 14.24 -8.98
CA GLY A 162 -7.81 13.47 -8.14
C GLY A 162 -7.83 11.97 -8.46
N PHE A 163 -6.86 11.46 -9.22
CA PHE A 163 -6.77 10.04 -9.56
C PHE A 163 -6.27 9.23 -8.37
N TYR A 164 -6.94 8.10 -8.10
CA TYR A 164 -6.38 7.09 -7.21
C TYR A 164 -5.17 6.43 -7.87
N TRP A 165 -4.08 6.25 -7.12
CA TRP A 165 -2.79 5.82 -7.66
C TRP A 165 -2.19 4.63 -6.89
N GLY A 166 -3.07 3.76 -6.39
CA GLY A 166 -2.72 2.61 -5.57
C GLY A 166 -2.34 2.96 -4.13
N TYR A 167 -2.07 1.93 -3.34
CA TYR A 167 -1.61 2.03 -1.96
C TYR A 167 -0.11 1.69 -1.85
N THR A 168 0.59 2.20 -0.85
CA THR A 168 1.85 1.56 -0.41
C THR A 168 1.52 0.44 0.58
N VAL A 169 2.42 -0.52 0.73
CA VAL A 169 2.32 -1.55 1.76
C VAL A 169 3.50 -1.41 2.71
N ARG A 170 3.20 -1.31 4.00
CA ARG A 170 4.20 -1.28 5.07
C ARG A 170 3.96 -2.46 5.99
N TYR A 171 5.05 -3.12 6.39
CA TYR A 171 5.03 -4.12 7.44
C TYR A 171 5.41 -3.42 8.77
N ALA A 172 4.80 -3.84 9.87
CA ALA A 172 5.15 -3.40 11.23
C ALA A 172 5.19 -4.63 12.16
N SER A 173 6.19 -4.73 13.03
CA SER A 173 6.33 -5.92 13.89
C SER A 173 5.28 -5.99 14.99
N THR A 174 4.74 -4.84 15.43
CA THR A 174 3.64 -4.76 16.40
C THR A 174 2.68 -3.62 16.05
N ILE A 175 1.56 -3.53 16.76
CA ILE A 175 0.64 -2.40 16.64
C ILE A 175 1.28 -1.08 17.10
N GLY A 176 2.19 -1.08 18.09
CA GLY A 176 2.95 0.11 18.48
C GLY A 176 3.84 0.64 17.35
N ASP A 177 4.48 -0.25 16.60
CA ASP A 177 5.32 0.10 15.46
C ASP A 177 4.51 0.69 14.29
N VAL A 178 3.21 0.38 14.18
CA VAL A 178 2.30 1.07 13.25
C VAL A 178 2.37 2.58 13.44
N PHE A 179 2.32 3.06 14.68
CA PHE A 179 2.33 4.49 14.98
C PHE A 179 3.75 5.08 14.97
N LYS A 180 4.70 4.37 15.57
CA LYS A 180 6.08 4.83 15.73
C LYS A 180 6.79 4.99 14.39
N GLU A 181 6.53 4.09 13.45
CA GLU A 181 7.19 4.04 12.13
C GLU A 181 6.36 4.72 11.02
N SER A 182 5.44 5.61 11.40
CA SER A 182 4.65 6.39 10.45
C SER A 182 5.57 7.14 9.47
N PRO A 183 5.30 7.07 8.15
CA PRO A 183 6.09 7.80 7.14
C PRO A 183 5.79 9.32 7.13
N TYR A 184 4.76 9.76 7.87
CA TYR A 184 4.33 11.15 7.90
C TYR A 184 4.96 11.92 9.06
N LYS A 185 5.47 13.12 8.76
CA LYS A 185 5.96 14.05 9.79
C LYS A 185 4.80 14.46 10.70
N GLY A 186 4.86 14.05 11.96
CA GLY A 186 3.79 14.25 12.95
C GLY A 186 2.82 13.07 13.09
N GLY A 187 3.11 11.93 12.45
CA GLY A 187 2.30 10.73 12.59
C GLY A 187 0.98 10.77 11.82
N TYR A 188 0.10 9.84 12.17
CA TYR A 188 -1.32 9.89 11.82
C TYR A 188 -2.00 10.86 12.79
N ASP A 189 -2.54 11.98 12.27
CA ASP A 189 -3.12 13.05 13.09
C ASP A 189 -4.59 12.81 13.46
N TYR A 190 -5.19 11.74 12.91
CA TYR A 190 -6.42 11.16 13.41
C TYR A 190 -6.38 9.64 13.29
N SER A 191 -6.80 8.92 14.31
CA SER A 191 -6.80 7.46 14.35
C SER A 191 -8.14 6.91 14.83
N ILE A 192 -8.62 5.87 14.16
CA ILE A 192 -9.86 5.16 14.46
C ILE A 192 -9.53 3.68 14.63
N GLY A 193 -9.83 3.11 15.79
CA GLY A 193 -9.86 1.66 15.98
C GLY A 193 -11.29 1.14 15.83
N THR A 194 -11.42 -0.11 15.40
CA THR A 194 -12.72 -0.77 15.24
C THR A 194 -12.83 -2.01 16.13
N SER A 195 -13.94 -2.15 16.85
CA SER A 195 -14.24 -3.32 17.68
C SER A 195 -15.73 -3.40 18.00
N GLU A 196 -16.22 -4.60 18.31
CA GLU A 196 -17.58 -4.78 18.78
C GLU A 196 -17.83 -4.10 20.15
N HIS A 197 -16.76 -3.86 20.92
CA HIS A 197 -16.77 -3.15 22.20
C HIS A 197 -16.64 -1.62 22.04
N GLY A 198 -16.49 -1.11 20.82
CA GLY A 198 -16.38 0.32 20.56
C GLY A 198 -17.70 1.07 20.68
N ASP A 199 -17.61 2.40 20.64
CA ASP A 199 -18.77 3.29 20.69
C ASP A 199 -19.67 3.07 19.49
N ILE A 200 -20.98 2.97 19.75
CA ILE A 200 -22.01 2.89 18.71
C ILE A 200 -22.40 4.31 18.33
N VAL A 201 -22.01 4.75 17.14
CA VAL A 201 -22.36 6.06 16.59
C VAL A 201 -23.15 5.85 15.31
N ARG A 202 -24.35 6.46 15.20
CA ARG A 202 -25.09 6.43 13.93
C ARG A 202 -24.24 7.13 12.87
N SER A 203 -24.20 6.59 11.66
CA SER A 203 -23.38 7.17 10.59
C SER A 203 -23.66 8.66 10.33
N ALA A 204 -24.91 9.11 10.55
CA ALA A 204 -25.30 10.51 10.42
C ALA A 204 -24.73 11.43 11.52
N ASP A 205 -24.36 10.87 12.67
CA ASP A 205 -23.84 11.62 13.82
C ASP A 205 -22.30 11.51 13.92
N LEU A 206 -21.66 10.69 13.07
CA LEU A 206 -20.22 10.50 13.09
C LEU A 206 -19.51 11.73 12.54
N VAL A 207 -18.93 12.52 13.46
CA VAL A 207 -18.10 13.66 13.11
C VAL A 207 -16.63 13.25 13.08
N ILE A 208 -16.04 13.29 11.89
CA ILE A 208 -14.59 13.17 11.69
C ILE A 208 -14.03 14.58 11.54
N PRO A 209 -13.13 15.05 12.42
CA PRO A 209 -12.52 16.37 12.30
C PRO A 209 -11.65 16.45 11.06
N ASN A 210 -11.26 17.66 10.66
CA ASN A 210 -10.27 17.84 9.61
C ASN A 210 -8.96 17.13 9.98
N PHE A 211 -8.47 16.27 9.10
CA PHE A 211 -7.25 15.50 9.27
C PHE A 211 -6.36 15.63 8.02
N ARG A 212 -5.07 15.32 8.16
CA ARG A 212 -4.15 15.16 7.02
C ARG A 212 -3.84 13.70 6.74
N HIS A 213 -3.74 12.89 7.79
CA HIS A 213 -3.37 11.47 7.75
C HIS A 213 -4.25 10.69 8.73
N LEU A 214 -5.33 10.08 8.22
CA LEU A 214 -6.22 9.21 8.97
C LEU A 214 -5.71 7.77 8.95
N LEU A 215 -5.58 7.16 10.13
CA LEU A 215 -5.37 5.73 10.30
C LEU A 215 -6.67 5.04 10.74
N ILE A 216 -7.04 3.96 10.07
CA ILE A 216 -8.13 3.07 10.50
C ILE A 216 -7.52 1.70 10.79
N ALA A 217 -7.63 1.24 12.02
CA ALA A 217 -7.07 -0.03 12.47
C ALA A 217 -8.18 -1.07 12.65
N PHE A 218 -7.89 -2.30 12.25
CA PHE A 218 -8.76 -3.46 12.37
C PHE A 218 -8.04 -4.56 13.12
N GLY A 219 -8.75 -5.20 14.05
CA GLY A 219 -8.23 -6.34 14.82
C GLY A 219 -8.29 -7.65 14.05
N GLY A 220 -7.55 -8.64 14.57
CA GLY A 220 -7.65 -10.03 14.15
C GLY A 220 -8.77 -10.77 14.88
N LEU A 221 -8.55 -12.07 15.16
CA LEU A 221 -9.55 -12.90 15.84
C LEU A 221 -9.87 -12.42 17.27
N GLY A 222 -8.87 -11.94 18.02
CA GLY A 222 -9.07 -11.40 19.37
C GLY A 222 -9.22 -9.88 19.44
N GLY A 223 -9.52 -9.22 18.32
CA GLY A 223 -9.68 -7.76 18.30
C GLY A 223 -8.35 -6.99 18.36
N LEU A 224 -8.42 -5.67 18.52
CA LEU A 224 -7.23 -4.82 18.69
C LEU A 224 -6.73 -4.83 20.14
N GLU A 225 -7.62 -5.17 21.08
CA GLU A 225 -7.38 -5.28 22.50
C GLU A 225 -6.26 -6.28 22.78
N GLU A 226 -6.36 -7.49 22.21
CA GLU A 226 -5.35 -8.54 22.40
C GLU A 226 -3.99 -8.14 21.79
N ASN A 227 -4.00 -7.43 20.66
CA ASN A 227 -2.77 -6.91 20.04
C ASN A 227 -2.05 -5.87 20.92
N ILE A 228 -2.81 -5.05 21.65
CA ILE A 228 -2.26 -4.02 22.54
C ILE A 228 -1.70 -4.66 23.80
N GLU A 229 -2.38 -5.69 24.34
CA GLU A 229 -1.92 -6.44 25.52
C GLU A 229 -0.62 -7.21 25.26
N GLU A 230 -0.43 -7.76 24.06
CA GLU A 230 0.81 -8.46 23.70
C GLU A 230 1.98 -7.51 23.37
N ASP A 231 1.73 -6.25 23.01
CA ASP A 231 2.77 -5.27 22.70
C ASP A 231 3.38 -4.69 24.00
N GLU A 232 4.63 -5.07 24.30
CA GLU A 232 5.34 -4.63 25.50
C GLU A 232 5.46 -3.10 25.62
N ASN A 233 5.45 -2.38 24.50
CA ASN A 233 5.51 -0.92 24.49
C ASN A 233 4.16 -0.27 24.83
N LEU A 234 3.08 -1.05 24.83
CA LEU A 234 1.70 -0.59 25.02
C LEU A 234 0.96 -1.29 26.18
N LYS A 235 1.54 -2.29 26.84
CA LYS A 235 0.96 -3.09 27.96
C LYS A 235 0.23 -2.30 29.07
N SER A 236 0.53 -1.02 29.26
CA SER A 236 -0.09 -0.15 30.28
C SER A 236 -0.99 0.95 29.71
N LYS A 237 -1.22 0.96 28.39
CA LYS A 237 -2.04 1.97 27.72
C LYS A 237 -3.44 1.44 27.48
N ASP A 238 -4.41 2.26 27.87
CA ASP A 238 -5.80 2.05 27.48
C ASP A 238 -5.96 2.30 25.98
N ILE A 239 -6.87 1.56 25.34
CA ILE A 239 -7.16 1.65 23.90
C ILE A 239 -7.59 3.07 23.51
N SER A 240 -8.25 3.77 24.43
CA SER A 240 -8.65 5.17 24.32
C SER A 240 -7.47 6.15 24.20
N GLN A 241 -6.27 5.73 24.63
CA GLN A 241 -5.03 6.51 24.49
C GLN A 241 -4.34 6.28 23.15
N LEU A 242 -4.65 5.18 22.46
CA LEU A 242 -4.06 4.84 21.17
C LEU A 242 -4.88 5.39 20.01
N PHE A 243 -6.21 5.40 20.15
CA PHE A 243 -7.13 5.84 19.11
C PHE A 243 -7.91 7.08 19.51
N ASN A 244 -8.05 8.04 18.58
CA ASN A 244 -8.94 9.19 18.80
C ASN A 244 -10.42 8.78 18.86
N ARG A 245 -10.79 7.71 18.15
CA ARG A 245 -12.10 7.07 18.23
C ARG A 245 -11.96 5.56 18.24
N TYR A 246 -12.83 4.91 18.98
CA TYR A 246 -12.93 3.46 19.00
C TYR A 246 -14.38 3.08 18.75
N LEU A 247 -14.69 2.49 17.59
CA LEU A 247 -16.05 2.43 17.06
C LEU A 247 -16.51 1.00 16.80
N ASN A 248 -17.78 0.73 17.14
CA ASN A 248 -18.51 -0.41 16.61
C ASN A 248 -19.26 0.03 15.35
N THR A 249 -18.80 -0.46 14.19
CA THR A 249 -19.33 -0.09 12.87
C THR A 249 -20.50 -0.95 12.41
N CYS A 250 -20.83 -2.03 13.14
CA CYS A 250 -21.92 -2.95 12.80
C CYS A 250 -22.68 -3.39 14.08
N PRO A 251 -23.41 -2.46 14.73
CA PRO A 251 -24.15 -2.79 15.95
C PRO A 251 -25.26 -3.82 15.66
N ASN A 252 -25.53 -4.69 16.64
CA ASN A 252 -26.50 -5.78 16.53
C ASN A 252 -26.19 -6.77 15.39
N GLN A 253 -24.90 -7.03 15.14
CA GLN A 253 -24.46 -8.05 14.19
C GLN A 253 -25.14 -9.40 14.45
N GLY A 254 -25.61 -10.06 13.39
CA GLY A 254 -26.24 -11.38 13.48
C GLY A 254 -25.25 -12.55 13.59
N SER A 255 -23.96 -12.29 13.36
CA SER A 255 -22.87 -13.24 13.57
C SER A 255 -22.17 -12.94 14.89
N ARG A 256 -21.63 -13.96 15.57
CA ARG A 256 -20.80 -13.75 16.76
C ARG A 256 -19.50 -13.01 16.45
N THR A 257 -18.99 -13.16 15.23
CA THR A 257 -17.77 -12.50 14.79
C THR A 257 -17.94 -11.96 13.37
N ILE A 258 -17.36 -10.78 13.11
CA ILE A 258 -17.17 -10.24 11.76
C ILE A 258 -15.70 -10.45 11.41
N ARG A 259 -15.45 -11.09 10.27
CA ARG A 259 -14.08 -11.30 9.78
C ARG A 259 -13.50 -9.97 9.31
N THR A 260 -12.18 -9.82 9.38
CA THR A 260 -11.47 -8.57 9.08
C THR A 260 -11.67 -8.09 7.63
N GLU A 261 -11.78 -9.02 6.66
CA GLU A 261 -11.98 -8.70 5.23
C GLU A 261 -13.42 -8.39 4.82
#